data_AF-A0A7M4EEN4-F1
#
_entry.id   AF-A0A7M4EEN4-F1
#
_cell.length_a   1.000
_cell.length_b   1.000
_cell.length_c   1.000
_cell.angle_alpha   90.00
_cell.angle_beta   90.00
_cell.angle_gamma   90.00
#
_symmetry.space_group_name_H-M   'P 1'
#
loop_
_entity.id
_entity.type
_entity.pdbx_description
1 polymer ?
#
loop_
_entity_poly.entity_id
_entity_poly.type
_entity_poly.pdbx_seq_one_letter_code
_entity_poly.pdbx_strand_id
1 'polypeptide(L)'
;MRVRQMLCGIWSLCFLLCLLFILLHQTTAKRKLKFVSLVFRHGDHTPCESFPNDKHKENAWPQGFGQLTKLGIQQQYKLGQYLRKRYAHFLSTIYKQCEIYVQSTDSDHTLMSAQATLAGLYPLDSGQAWNPKILWQPIPVHTVPLSHDHDANNYTLPKWATQGVRDKLLKLSELLLQAEFGIHKQRQKSRLQGGKQNLLNGCSVTPTFHSVTLYWECFFCSQHAATIVALQMALNVFNGKLPPYSACHFFELYQEKNGQYTIEMHYWNNSLKDPLPLTLPGCKFHCPLERFYQRISSVIVHHWAKEFITLHTYNVYKLTLCFNFLTSVLTLQCLIRYDSMPVNKFTVLPISLENICPNFLGHFL
;
A
#
# COMPACT_ATOMS: atom_id res chain seq x y z
N MET A 1 63.04 -2.98 44.94
CA MET A 1 62.50 -2.12 43.86
C MET A 1 61.85 -2.91 42.73
N ARG A 2 62.59 -3.68 41.91
CA ARG A 2 62.11 -4.32 40.65
C ARG A 2 60.69 -4.92 40.69
N VAL A 3 60.32 -5.68 41.73
CA VAL A 3 58.99 -6.30 41.86
C VAL A 3 57.83 -5.28 41.83
N ARG A 4 57.97 -4.10 42.46
CA ARG A 4 56.94 -3.04 42.39
C ARG A 4 56.79 -2.46 40.98
N GLN A 5 57.87 -2.39 40.20
CA GLN A 5 57.81 -1.91 38.81
C GLN A 5 57.14 -2.94 37.89
N MET A 6 57.43 -4.24 38.05
CA MET A 6 56.73 -5.30 37.31
C MET A 6 55.22 -5.31 37.61
N LEU A 7 54.84 -5.22 38.90
CA LEU A 7 53.42 -5.16 39.28
C LEU A 7 52.72 -3.94 38.67
N CYS A 8 53.35 -2.75 38.72
CA CYS A 8 52.79 -1.55 38.09
C CYS A 8 52.58 -1.73 36.57
N GLY A 9 53.55 -2.34 35.87
CA GLY A 9 53.44 -2.64 34.43
C GLY A 9 52.28 -3.60 34.10
N ILE A 10 52.10 -4.67 34.90
CA ILE A 10 51.01 -5.63 34.72
C ILE A 10 49.64 -4.95 34.91
N TRP A 11 49.48 -4.14 35.95
CA TRP A 11 48.22 -3.44 36.22
C TRP A 11 47.89 -2.41 35.14
N SER A 12 48.90 -1.68 34.64
CA SER A 12 48.75 -0.77 33.49
C SER A 12 48.31 -1.51 32.22
N LEU A 13 48.92 -2.67 31.92
CA LEU A 13 48.57 -3.50 30.77
C LEU A 13 47.13 -4.05 30.88
N CYS A 14 46.73 -4.54 32.05
CA CYS A 14 45.35 -4.98 32.30
C CYS A 14 44.33 -3.82 32.17
N PHE A 15 44.67 -2.62 32.65
CA PHE A 15 43.81 -1.44 32.50
C PHE A 15 43.65 -1.02 31.03
N LEU A 16 44.74 -1.02 30.26
CA LEU A 16 44.72 -0.75 28.81
C LEU A 16 43.92 -1.82 28.04
N LEU A 17 44.06 -3.10 28.40
CA LEU A 17 43.26 -4.20 27.82
C LEU A 17 41.78 -4.06 28.16
N CYS A 18 41.42 -3.73 29.41
CA CYS A 18 40.03 -3.45 29.77
C CYS A 18 39.45 -2.25 29.02
N LEU A 19 40.20 -1.15 28.87
CA LEU A 19 39.78 0.00 28.05
C LEU A 19 39.58 -0.40 26.58
N LEU A 20 40.50 -1.19 26.01
CA LEU A 20 40.35 -1.71 24.65
C LEU A 20 39.10 -2.58 24.50
N PHE A 21 38.85 -3.49 25.45
CA PHE A 21 37.65 -4.32 25.48
C PHE A 21 36.37 -3.49 25.62
N ILE A 22 36.34 -2.44 26.45
CA ILE A 22 35.19 -1.53 26.60
C ILE A 22 34.93 -0.75 25.31
N LEU A 23 35.98 -0.20 24.67
CA LEU A 23 35.88 0.50 23.39
C LEU A 23 35.38 -0.43 22.27
N LEU A 24 35.90 -1.65 22.21
CA LEU A 24 35.40 -2.71 21.32
C LEU A 24 33.93 -3.04 21.61
N HIS A 25 33.53 -3.17 22.88
CA HIS A 25 32.14 -3.44 23.24
C HIS A 25 31.19 -2.34 22.74
N GLN A 26 31.56 -1.06 22.91
CA GLN A 26 30.75 0.06 22.43
C GLN A 26 30.63 0.12 20.91
N THR A 27 31.65 -0.30 20.15
CA THR A 27 31.49 -0.46 18.69
C THR A 27 30.56 -1.62 18.34
N THR A 28 30.62 -2.76 19.06
CA THR A 28 29.80 -3.96 18.74
C THR A 28 28.30 -3.86 19.03
N ALA A 29 27.83 -2.94 19.87
CA ALA A 29 26.40 -2.80 20.18
C ALA A 29 25.56 -2.51 18.91
N LYS A 30 24.81 -3.49 18.40
CA LYS A 30 24.01 -3.36 17.17
C LYS A 30 22.69 -2.62 17.44
N ARG A 31 22.18 -1.88 16.45
CA ARG A 31 20.82 -1.32 16.48
C ARG A 31 19.79 -2.45 16.60
N LYS A 32 18.64 -2.19 17.22
CA LYS A 32 17.58 -3.19 17.42
C LYS A 32 16.34 -2.86 16.58
N LEU A 33 15.88 -3.80 15.75
CA LEU A 33 14.56 -3.74 15.12
C LEU A 33 13.48 -3.79 16.21
N LYS A 34 12.44 -2.97 16.09
CA LYS A 34 11.36 -2.82 17.08
C LYS A 34 9.96 -3.07 16.51
N PHE A 35 9.70 -2.62 15.28
CA PHE A 35 8.39 -2.77 14.65
C PHE A 35 8.55 -2.89 13.13
N VAL A 36 7.68 -3.68 12.50
CA VAL A 36 7.58 -3.81 11.04
C VAL A 36 6.13 -3.60 10.60
N SER A 37 5.90 -2.69 9.66
CA SER A 37 4.62 -2.52 8.98
C SER A 37 4.79 -2.88 7.50
N LEU A 38 3.98 -3.81 6.99
CA LEU A 38 4.03 -4.27 5.61
C LEU A 38 2.73 -3.93 4.89
N VAL A 39 2.83 -3.40 3.67
CA VAL A 39 1.68 -3.22 2.75
C VAL A 39 2.02 -3.95 1.45
N PHE A 40 1.36 -5.08 1.21
CA PHE A 40 1.61 -5.92 0.04
C PHE A 40 0.40 -6.06 -0.86
N ARG A 41 0.65 -6.08 -2.17
CA ARG A 41 -0.34 -6.47 -3.17
C ARG A 41 -0.61 -7.95 -3.02
N HIS A 42 -1.87 -8.35 -3.19
CA HIS A 42 -2.26 -9.72 -3.48
C HIS A 42 -1.41 -10.39 -4.58
N GLY A 43 -1.47 -11.72 -4.65
CA GLY A 43 -0.86 -12.49 -5.73
C GLY A 43 -1.58 -12.32 -7.07
N ASP A 44 -1.05 -13.00 -8.08
CA ASP A 44 -1.66 -13.18 -9.40
C ASP A 44 -3.09 -13.75 -9.25
N HIS A 45 -4.06 -13.06 -9.85
CA HIS A 45 -5.48 -13.37 -9.78
C HIS A 45 -6.09 -13.24 -11.18
N THR A 46 -7.21 -13.90 -11.39
CA THR A 46 -8.04 -13.72 -12.58
C THR A 46 -8.55 -12.28 -12.66
N PRO A 47 -8.72 -11.67 -13.85
CA PRO A 47 -9.31 -10.33 -14.00
C PRO A 47 -10.60 -10.19 -13.18
N CYS A 48 -10.90 -8.99 -12.67
CA CYS A 48 -12.15 -8.76 -11.94
C CYS A 48 -13.35 -8.56 -12.88
N GLU A 49 -13.08 -8.05 -14.08
CA GLU A 49 -14.04 -7.75 -15.15
C GLU A 49 -13.36 -7.98 -16.51
N SER A 50 -14.13 -7.94 -17.60
CA SER A 50 -13.57 -7.82 -18.96
C SER A 50 -14.47 -7.02 -19.91
N PHE A 51 -13.84 -6.39 -20.91
CA PHE A 51 -14.50 -5.45 -21.83
C PHE A 51 -15.56 -6.13 -22.72
N PRO A 52 -16.60 -5.41 -23.19
CA PRO A 52 -17.75 -6.01 -23.88
C PRO A 52 -17.40 -6.93 -25.05
N ASN A 53 -16.43 -6.54 -25.87
CA ASN A 53 -15.97 -7.29 -27.05
C ASN A 53 -14.82 -8.29 -26.76
N ASP A 54 -14.47 -8.55 -25.50
CA ASP A 54 -13.47 -9.57 -25.23
C ASP A 54 -14.05 -10.96 -25.50
N LYS A 55 -13.22 -11.79 -26.13
CA LYS A 55 -13.43 -13.22 -26.18
C LYS A 55 -13.09 -13.84 -24.81
N HIS A 56 -12.22 -13.19 -24.01
CA HIS A 56 -11.89 -13.60 -22.64
C HIS A 56 -12.73 -12.86 -21.56
N LYS A 57 -13.69 -13.55 -20.93
CA LYS A 57 -14.50 -13.17 -19.75
C LYS A 57 -14.21 -14.12 -18.53
N GLU A 58 -15.23 -14.69 -17.84
CA GLU A 58 -15.11 -15.45 -16.56
C GLU A 58 -15.12 -17.04 -16.52
N ASN A 59 -16.22 -17.78 -16.79
CA ASN A 59 -16.45 -19.26 -16.63
C ASN A 59 -15.37 -20.32 -16.98
N ALA A 60 -14.24 -19.95 -17.57
CA ALA A 60 -13.18 -20.86 -18.02
C ALA A 60 -11.80 -20.49 -17.47
N TRP A 61 -11.72 -19.48 -16.62
CA TRP A 61 -10.68 -19.45 -15.59
C TRP A 61 -11.25 -20.26 -14.40
N PRO A 62 -10.63 -21.36 -13.93
CA PRO A 62 -11.33 -22.38 -13.13
C PRO A 62 -11.77 -21.98 -11.71
N GLN A 63 -11.65 -20.71 -11.35
CA GLN A 63 -12.04 -20.14 -10.05
C GLN A 63 -13.16 -19.08 -10.18
N GLY A 64 -13.33 -18.46 -11.36
CA GLY A 64 -14.12 -17.23 -11.52
C GLY A 64 -13.25 -15.98 -11.75
N PHE A 65 -13.84 -14.79 -11.62
CA PHE A 65 -13.21 -13.47 -11.74
C PHE A 65 -12.77 -12.94 -10.36
N GLY A 66 -11.71 -12.14 -10.32
CA GLY A 66 -11.18 -11.58 -9.09
C GLY A 66 -10.64 -12.63 -8.11
N GLN A 67 -10.35 -13.85 -8.56
CA GLN A 67 -9.96 -14.99 -7.74
C GLN A 67 -8.48 -15.32 -7.83
N LEU A 68 -7.86 -15.69 -6.70
CA LEU A 68 -6.42 -15.94 -6.61
C LEU A 68 -6.01 -17.20 -7.37
N THR A 69 -5.04 -17.08 -8.29
CA THR A 69 -4.57 -18.25 -9.05
C THR A 69 -3.61 -19.11 -8.23
N LYS A 70 -3.34 -20.34 -8.72
CA LYS A 70 -2.26 -21.19 -8.18
C LYS A 70 -0.88 -20.50 -8.23
N LEU A 71 -0.66 -19.61 -9.21
CA LEU A 71 0.55 -18.79 -9.30
C LEU A 71 0.54 -17.70 -8.22
N GLY A 72 -0.60 -17.05 -7.97
CA GLY A 72 -0.75 -16.05 -6.91
C GLY A 72 -0.48 -16.63 -5.52
N ILE A 73 -1.01 -17.82 -5.23
CA ILE A 73 -0.71 -18.56 -3.99
C ILE A 73 0.80 -18.82 -3.87
N GLN A 74 1.46 -19.28 -4.94
CA GLN A 74 2.91 -19.52 -4.91
C GLN A 74 3.76 -18.24 -4.74
N GLN A 75 3.31 -17.10 -5.28
CA GLN A 75 3.98 -15.81 -5.10
C GLN A 75 3.89 -15.36 -3.64
N GLN A 76 2.70 -15.40 -3.05
CA GLN A 76 2.45 -15.04 -1.65
C GLN A 76 3.17 -15.98 -0.68
N TYR A 77 3.17 -17.29 -0.94
CA TYR A 77 3.95 -18.25 -0.15
C TYR A 77 5.45 -17.95 -0.19
N LYS A 78 6.00 -17.55 -1.35
CA LYS A 78 7.40 -17.08 -1.47
C LYS A 78 7.64 -15.76 -0.74
N LEU A 79 6.66 -14.86 -0.69
CA LEU A 79 6.69 -13.65 0.15
C LEU A 79 6.81 -14.05 1.62
N GLY A 80 5.94 -14.92 2.14
CA GLY A 80 6.04 -15.49 3.48
C GLY A 80 7.42 -16.11 3.80
N GLN A 81 7.94 -16.96 2.90
CA GLN A 81 9.25 -17.59 3.06
C GLN A 81 10.43 -16.60 3.11
N TYR A 82 10.34 -15.48 2.38
CA TYR A 82 11.33 -14.40 2.49
C TYR A 82 11.20 -13.67 3.82
N LEU A 83 9.98 -13.33 4.25
CA LEU A 83 9.73 -12.66 5.54
C LEU A 83 10.25 -13.51 6.72
N ARG A 84 10.04 -14.83 6.69
CA ARG A 84 10.58 -15.76 7.70
C ARG A 84 12.11 -15.73 7.81
N LYS A 85 12.79 -15.56 6.67
CA LYS A 85 14.27 -15.44 6.60
C LYS A 85 14.73 -14.06 7.07
N ARG A 86 14.10 -12.98 6.58
CA ARG A 86 14.44 -11.59 6.93
C ARG A 86 14.26 -11.32 8.43
N TYR A 87 13.18 -11.83 9.01
CA TYR A 87 12.81 -11.63 10.42
C TYR A 87 13.12 -12.85 11.30
N ALA A 88 14.07 -13.70 10.88
CA ALA A 88 14.45 -14.92 11.59
C ALA A 88 14.86 -14.69 13.06
N HIS A 89 15.45 -13.53 13.37
CA HIS A 89 15.88 -13.12 14.72
C HIS A 89 14.98 -12.06 15.37
N PHE A 90 13.80 -11.80 14.80
CA PHE A 90 12.85 -10.81 15.30
C PHE A 90 11.56 -11.50 15.74
N LEU A 91 10.93 -12.27 14.84
CA LEU A 91 9.73 -13.06 15.13
C LEU A 91 10.06 -14.42 15.72
N SER A 92 9.23 -14.93 16.63
CA SER A 92 9.32 -16.32 17.10
C SER A 92 9.11 -17.32 15.95
N THR A 93 9.61 -18.55 16.10
CA THR A 93 9.36 -19.65 15.15
C THR A 93 7.92 -20.14 15.19
N ILE A 94 7.33 -20.19 16.39
CA ILE A 94 5.90 -20.45 16.64
C ILE A 94 5.13 -19.13 16.54
N TYR A 95 3.93 -19.16 15.95
CA TYR A 95 3.04 -17.98 15.89
C TYR A 95 2.59 -17.54 17.29
N LYS A 96 2.54 -16.22 17.53
CA LYS A 96 1.92 -15.61 18.70
C LYS A 96 1.07 -14.42 18.29
N GLN A 97 -0.14 -14.34 18.83
CA GLN A 97 -1.09 -13.25 18.59
C GLN A 97 -0.55 -11.86 19.00
N CYS A 98 0.34 -11.80 19.99
CA CYS A 98 0.98 -10.56 20.43
C CYS A 98 2.14 -10.11 19.51
N GLU A 99 2.70 -11.00 18.68
CA GLU A 99 3.80 -10.65 17.77
C GLU A 99 3.27 -10.12 16.43
N ILE A 100 2.23 -10.73 15.84
CA ILE A 100 1.72 -10.32 14.52
C ILE A 100 0.19 -10.12 14.51
N TYR A 101 -0.22 -8.97 13.99
CA TYR A 101 -1.58 -8.72 13.52
C TYR A 101 -1.61 -8.59 11.99
N VAL A 102 -2.67 -9.13 11.37
CA VAL A 102 -2.83 -9.15 9.91
C VAL A 102 -4.19 -8.61 9.50
N GLN A 103 -4.20 -7.65 8.58
CA GLN A 103 -5.39 -7.04 8.01
C GLN A 103 -5.45 -7.27 6.48
N SER A 104 -6.66 -7.40 5.95
CA SER A 104 -6.95 -7.49 4.52
C SER A 104 -8.09 -6.54 4.14
N THR A 105 -8.20 -6.15 2.87
CA THR A 105 -9.51 -5.80 2.29
C THR A 105 -10.41 -7.05 2.24
N ASP A 106 -11.73 -6.84 2.23
CA ASP A 106 -12.71 -7.91 2.22
C ASP A 106 -12.97 -8.41 0.78
N SER A 107 -11.97 -9.10 0.23
CA SER A 107 -12.06 -9.76 -1.07
C SER A 107 -11.23 -11.03 -1.08
N ASP A 108 -11.74 -12.10 -1.71
CA ASP A 108 -11.12 -13.43 -1.65
C ASP A 108 -9.64 -13.42 -2.02
N HIS A 109 -9.26 -12.71 -3.09
CA HIS A 109 -7.87 -12.71 -3.53
C HIS A 109 -6.90 -12.00 -2.57
N THR A 110 -7.33 -11.02 -1.75
CA THR A 110 -6.49 -10.44 -0.70
C THR A 110 -6.50 -11.29 0.57
N LEU A 111 -7.65 -11.83 0.98
CA LEU A 111 -7.78 -12.73 2.13
C LEU A 111 -6.95 -14.02 1.93
N MET A 112 -7.08 -14.68 0.79
CA MET A 112 -6.29 -15.84 0.39
C MET A 112 -4.79 -15.50 0.25
N SER A 113 -4.46 -14.28 -0.20
CA SER A 113 -3.06 -13.83 -0.28
C SER A 113 -2.43 -13.68 1.11
N ALA A 114 -3.17 -13.12 2.07
CA ALA A 114 -2.73 -13.04 3.46
C ALA A 114 -2.48 -14.45 4.05
N GLN A 115 -3.43 -15.38 3.86
CA GLN A 115 -3.29 -16.76 4.33
C GLN A 115 -2.11 -17.51 3.65
N ALA A 116 -1.89 -17.33 2.35
CA ALA A 116 -0.76 -17.93 1.64
C ALA A 116 0.59 -17.36 2.11
N THR A 117 0.67 -16.05 2.37
CA THR A 117 1.85 -15.42 2.98
C THR A 117 2.09 -15.92 4.41
N LEU A 118 1.03 -16.11 5.21
CA LEU A 118 1.15 -16.66 6.56
C LEU A 118 1.62 -18.11 6.58
N ALA A 119 1.13 -18.95 5.65
CA ALA A 119 1.61 -20.31 5.49
C ALA A 119 3.10 -20.39 5.12
N GLY A 120 3.61 -19.44 4.33
CA GLY A 120 5.05 -19.33 4.03
C GLY A 120 5.89 -18.75 5.18
N LEU A 121 5.26 -17.96 6.06
CA LEU A 121 5.90 -17.31 7.21
C LEU A 121 6.01 -18.25 8.42
N TYR A 122 4.99 -19.07 8.68
CA TYR A 122 4.92 -19.99 9.81
C TYR A 122 4.72 -21.44 9.35
N PRO A 123 5.67 -22.03 8.61
CA PRO A 123 5.66 -23.46 8.32
C PRO A 123 5.74 -24.25 9.63
N LEU A 124 4.98 -25.34 9.74
CA LEU A 124 5.01 -26.21 10.92
C LEU A 124 6.02 -27.34 10.75
N ASP A 125 6.87 -27.52 11.75
CA ASP A 125 7.60 -28.78 11.95
C ASP A 125 6.65 -29.86 12.49
N SER A 126 6.95 -31.14 12.24
CA SER A 126 6.10 -32.27 12.62
C SER A 126 5.80 -32.38 14.12
N GLY A 127 6.70 -31.88 14.98
CA GLY A 127 6.51 -31.79 16.44
C GLY A 127 5.66 -30.60 16.92
N GLN A 128 5.29 -29.68 16.02
CA GLN A 128 4.42 -28.53 16.28
C GLN A 128 3.07 -28.64 15.55
N ALA A 129 2.93 -29.60 14.64
CA ALA A 129 1.73 -29.77 13.83
C ALA A 129 0.58 -30.38 14.64
N TRP A 130 -0.56 -29.68 14.71
CA TRP A 130 -1.83 -30.19 15.26
C TRP A 130 -2.34 -31.43 14.52
N ASN A 131 -1.88 -31.65 13.28
CA ASN A 131 -2.09 -32.86 12.51
C ASN A 131 -0.79 -33.20 11.74
N PRO A 132 -0.19 -34.39 11.91
CA PRO A 132 1.11 -34.73 11.31
C PRO A 132 1.11 -34.82 9.78
N LYS A 133 -0.07 -34.77 9.14
CA LYS A 133 -0.22 -34.72 7.67
C LYS A 133 -0.48 -33.30 7.12
N ILE A 134 -0.69 -32.31 7.98
CA ILE A 134 -1.05 -30.93 7.59
C ILE A 134 -0.08 -29.95 8.25
N LEU A 135 0.98 -29.59 7.52
CA LEU A 135 2.02 -28.67 7.98
C LEU A 135 1.61 -27.18 7.84
N TRP A 136 0.37 -26.88 8.24
CA TRP A 136 -0.26 -25.56 8.21
C TRP A 136 -1.10 -25.35 9.47
N GLN A 137 -1.16 -24.11 9.97
CA GLN A 137 -1.98 -23.69 11.11
C GLN A 137 -2.90 -22.53 10.70
N PRO A 138 -4.15 -22.46 11.22
CA PRO A 138 -4.99 -21.29 11.06
C PRO A 138 -4.38 -20.10 11.81
N ILE A 139 -4.11 -19.01 11.10
CA ILE A 139 -3.70 -17.73 11.69
C ILE A 139 -4.76 -16.69 11.31
N PRO A 140 -5.27 -15.87 12.27
CA PRO A 140 -6.28 -14.86 11.98
C PRO A 140 -5.84 -13.84 10.94
N VAL A 141 -6.75 -13.50 10.03
CA VAL A 141 -6.67 -12.36 9.12
C VAL A 141 -7.94 -11.55 9.33
N HIS A 142 -7.79 -10.29 9.72
CA HIS A 142 -8.91 -9.39 10.03
C HIS A 142 -9.30 -8.56 8.81
N THR A 143 -10.58 -8.24 8.68
CA THR A 143 -11.07 -7.38 7.58
C THR A 143 -12.25 -6.52 8.04
N VAL A 144 -12.73 -5.65 7.14
CA VAL A 144 -13.89 -4.77 7.30
C VAL A 144 -14.65 -4.80 5.97
N PRO A 145 -15.97 -5.04 5.96
CA PRO A 145 -16.72 -5.26 4.73
C PRO A 145 -16.60 -4.16 3.68
N LEU A 146 -16.59 -4.57 2.41
CA LEU A 146 -16.75 -3.68 1.24
C LEU A 146 -18.23 -3.60 0.83
N SER A 147 -18.68 -2.47 0.27
CA SER A 147 -19.89 -2.46 -0.56
C SER A 147 -19.61 -3.21 -1.89
N HIS A 148 -20.57 -4.02 -2.36
CA HIS A 148 -20.37 -5.10 -3.34
C HIS A 148 -20.87 -4.76 -4.77
N ASP A 149 -20.26 -5.37 -5.79
CA ASP A 149 -20.86 -5.73 -7.11
C ASP A 149 -19.95 -6.74 -7.89
N HIS A 150 -20.47 -7.67 -8.72
CA HIS A 150 -19.73 -8.78 -9.42
C HIS A 150 -20.55 -9.47 -10.58
N ASP A 151 -19.95 -9.95 -11.72
CA ASP A 151 -20.43 -11.09 -12.64
C ASP A 151 -19.78 -11.30 -14.09
N ALA A 152 -19.47 -12.57 -14.52
CA ALA A 152 -19.63 -13.31 -15.84
C ALA A 152 -18.75 -13.12 -17.15
N ASN A 153 -18.76 -13.94 -18.27
CA ASN A 153 -18.65 -15.41 -18.63
C ASN A 153 -18.26 -15.67 -20.17
N ASN A 154 -17.64 -16.79 -20.63
CA ASN A 154 -16.20 -16.91 -21.12
C ASN A 154 -15.75 -17.90 -22.29
N TYR A 155 -14.50 -18.12 -22.87
CA TYR A 155 -13.05 -17.60 -22.92
C TYR A 155 -12.42 -17.71 -24.35
N THR A 156 -11.54 -16.77 -24.77
CA THR A 156 -10.33 -16.94 -25.64
C THR A 156 -9.51 -15.62 -25.79
N LEU A 157 -8.17 -15.64 -25.96
CA LEU A 157 -7.34 -14.40 -26.08
C LEU A 157 -7.43 -13.84 -27.52
N PRO A 158 -7.92 -12.61 -27.76
CA PRO A 158 -8.06 -12.09 -29.12
C PRO A 158 -6.69 -11.77 -29.74
N LYS A 159 -6.50 -12.15 -31.03
CA LYS A 159 -5.22 -12.07 -31.75
C LYS A 159 -4.57 -10.67 -31.78
N TRP A 160 -5.33 -9.60 -31.55
CA TRP A 160 -4.80 -8.22 -31.48
C TRP A 160 -3.99 -7.94 -30.21
N ALA A 161 -4.19 -8.71 -29.11
CA ALA A 161 -3.58 -8.50 -27.80
C ALA A 161 -2.10 -8.96 -27.74
N THR A 162 -1.33 -8.62 -28.77
CA THR A 162 0.11 -8.82 -28.93
C THR A 162 0.92 -8.12 -27.85
N GLN A 163 2.18 -8.51 -27.66
CA GLN A 163 3.06 -7.91 -26.64
C GLN A 163 3.12 -6.38 -26.76
N GLY A 164 3.34 -5.84 -27.97
CA GLY A 164 3.40 -4.39 -28.19
C GLY A 164 2.08 -3.63 -27.97
N VAL A 165 0.93 -4.32 -27.87
CA VAL A 165 -0.33 -3.72 -27.40
C VAL A 165 -0.43 -3.81 -25.88
N ARG A 166 -0.05 -4.95 -25.27
CA ARG A 166 0.04 -5.09 -23.80
C ARG A 166 0.99 -4.06 -23.19
N ASP A 167 2.14 -3.80 -23.81
CA ASP A 167 3.11 -2.79 -23.37
C ASP A 167 2.55 -1.36 -23.44
N LYS A 168 1.63 -1.08 -24.38
CA LYS A 168 0.92 0.20 -24.46
C LYS A 168 -0.16 0.31 -23.39
N LEU A 169 -0.93 -0.75 -23.18
CA LEU A 169 -1.96 -0.81 -22.13
C LEU A 169 -1.34 -0.66 -20.74
N LEU A 170 -0.22 -1.33 -20.46
CA LEU A 170 0.51 -1.18 -19.20
C LEU A 170 0.95 0.28 -18.97
N LYS A 171 1.53 0.94 -19.98
CA LYS A 171 1.89 2.37 -19.90
C LYS A 171 0.69 3.29 -19.70
N LEU A 172 -0.47 2.95 -20.26
CA LEU A 172 -1.71 3.67 -20.02
C LEU A 172 -2.23 3.46 -18.59
N SER A 173 -2.18 2.24 -18.04
CA SER A 173 -2.51 1.98 -16.63
C SER A 173 -1.55 2.69 -15.68
N GLU A 174 -0.26 2.73 -15.98
CA GLU A 174 0.75 3.49 -15.23
C GLU A 174 0.43 5.00 -15.25
N LEU A 175 0.12 5.55 -16.43
CA LEU A 175 -0.28 6.95 -16.60
C LEU A 175 -1.60 7.29 -15.88
N LEU A 176 -2.59 6.38 -15.93
CA LEU A 176 -3.87 6.56 -15.26
C LEU A 176 -3.70 6.60 -13.74
N LEU A 177 -2.93 5.69 -13.15
CA LEU A 177 -2.61 5.70 -11.72
C LEU A 177 -1.79 6.95 -11.33
N GLN A 178 -0.83 7.37 -12.16
CA GLN A 178 -0.12 8.64 -11.95
C GLN A 178 -1.06 9.85 -12.02
N ALA A 179 -2.06 9.85 -12.91
CA ALA A 179 -3.07 10.89 -13.00
C ALA A 179 -4.01 10.88 -11.78
N GLU A 180 -4.43 9.68 -11.35
CA GLU A 180 -5.32 9.45 -10.22
C GLU A 180 -4.73 9.96 -8.91
N PHE A 181 -3.45 9.71 -8.63
CA PHE A 181 -2.81 10.08 -7.35
C PHE A 181 -1.89 11.31 -7.43
N GLY A 182 -1.36 11.67 -8.60
CA GLY A 182 -0.23 12.59 -8.74
C GLY A 182 -0.48 13.86 -9.58
N ILE A 183 -0.57 13.69 -10.90
CA ILE A 183 -0.30 14.73 -11.93
C ILE A 183 -0.95 16.09 -11.63
N HIS A 184 -2.17 16.10 -11.07
CA HIS A 184 -2.80 17.32 -10.57
C HIS A 184 -3.11 17.19 -9.07
N LYS A 185 -2.67 18.16 -8.27
CA LYS A 185 -2.98 18.28 -6.82
C LYS A 185 -2.53 17.10 -5.94
N GLN A 186 -1.44 16.40 -6.27
CA GLN A 186 -0.87 15.27 -5.49
C GLN A 186 -1.06 15.40 -3.97
N ARG A 187 -0.55 16.47 -3.33
CA ARG A 187 -0.66 16.65 -1.86
C ARG A 187 -2.10 16.60 -1.31
N GLN A 188 -3.10 17.08 -2.05
CA GLN A 188 -4.52 17.02 -1.62
C GLN A 188 -5.11 15.62 -1.83
N LYS A 189 -4.74 14.94 -2.92
CA LYS A 189 -5.12 13.55 -3.21
C LYS A 189 -4.50 12.58 -2.21
N SER A 190 -3.22 12.73 -1.94
CA SER A 190 -2.47 12.00 -0.92
C SER A 190 -3.11 12.09 0.46
N ARG A 191 -3.69 13.24 0.85
CA ARG A 191 -4.47 13.35 2.10
C ARG A 191 -5.73 12.49 2.08
N LEU A 192 -6.55 12.61 1.05
CA LEU A 192 -7.83 11.90 0.95
C LEU A 192 -7.68 10.37 0.77
N GLN A 193 -6.62 9.92 0.09
CA GLN A 193 -6.40 8.52 -0.29
C GLN A 193 -5.23 7.90 0.51
N GLY A 194 -3.97 8.13 0.10
CA GLY A 194 -2.80 7.45 0.68
C GLY A 194 -2.56 7.71 2.18
N GLY A 195 -3.01 8.85 2.69
CA GLY A 195 -2.94 9.27 4.10
C GLY A 195 -4.17 8.88 4.93
N LYS A 196 -5.18 8.23 4.32
CA LYS A 196 -6.23 7.48 5.03
C LYS A 196 -5.69 6.12 5.52
N GLN A 197 -4.77 5.52 4.76
CA GLN A 197 -4.06 4.32 5.17
C GLN A 197 -3.16 4.69 6.37
N ASN A 198 -3.50 4.24 7.58
CA ASN A 198 -2.66 4.48 8.75
C ASN A 198 -1.36 3.67 8.60
N LEU A 199 -0.28 4.31 8.12
CA LEU A 199 1.03 3.69 7.88
C LEU A 199 1.58 2.96 9.12
N LEU A 200 1.14 3.40 10.31
CA LEU A 200 1.62 3.00 11.63
C LEU A 200 0.48 2.47 12.52
N ASN A 201 -0.57 1.87 11.94
CA ASN A 201 -1.50 1.02 12.72
C ASN A 201 -0.68 -0.02 13.51
N GLY A 202 -0.89 -0.09 14.83
CA GLY A 202 -0.09 -0.93 15.75
C GLY A 202 1.08 -0.23 16.45
N CYS A 203 1.43 1.01 16.07
CA CYS A 203 2.52 1.80 16.65
C CYS A 203 2.02 3.20 17.08
N SER A 204 1.84 3.41 18.39
CA SER A 204 1.49 4.72 18.95
C SER A 204 2.72 5.40 19.54
N VAL A 205 3.07 6.55 18.97
CA VAL A 205 4.24 7.35 19.34
C VAL A 205 3.77 8.53 20.19
N THR A 206 4.41 8.75 21.35
CA THR A 206 4.01 9.86 22.24
C THR A 206 4.45 11.21 21.68
N PRO A 207 3.81 12.34 22.06
CA PRO A 207 4.13 13.66 21.52
C PRO A 207 5.58 14.12 21.71
N THR A 208 6.31 13.52 22.65
CA THR A 208 7.73 13.81 22.91
C THR A 208 8.68 12.92 22.10
N PHE A 209 8.20 11.93 21.35
CA PHE A 209 8.98 10.92 20.60
C PHE A 209 9.97 10.07 21.42
N HIS A 210 9.99 10.22 22.75
CA HIS A 210 10.87 9.46 23.65
C HIS A 210 10.32 8.07 23.98
N SER A 211 9.01 7.86 23.87
CA SER A 211 8.36 6.56 24.07
C SER A 211 7.50 6.16 22.88
N VAL A 212 7.64 4.90 22.49
CA VAL A 212 6.87 4.26 21.42
C VAL A 212 6.17 3.05 22.05
N THR A 213 4.85 3.08 22.08
CA THR A 213 4.04 1.94 22.52
C THR A 213 3.66 1.12 21.30
N LEU A 214 4.07 -0.15 21.31
CA LEU A 214 3.78 -1.11 20.25
C LEU A 214 2.75 -2.11 20.78
N TYR A 215 1.67 -2.31 20.02
CA TYR A 215 0.67 -3.33 20.33
C TYR A 215 1.07 -4.71 19.76
N TRP A 216 1.84 -4.70 18.69
CA TRP A 216 2.38 -5.87 17.98
C TRP A 216 3.80 -5.57 17.49
N GLU A 217 4.61 -6.58 17.23
CA GLU A 217 5.93 -6.44 16.61
C GLU A 217 5.82 -6.30 15.08
N CYS A 218 4.80 -6.91 14.49
CA CYS A 218 4.48 -6.85 13.06
C CYS A 218 3.00 -6.49 12.81
N PHE A 219 2.78 -5.59 11.85
CA PHE A 219 1.45 -5.25 11.32
C PHE A 219 1.43 -5.44 9.79
N PHE A 220 0.67 -6.42 9.30
CA PHE A 220 0.72 -6.86 7.90
C PHE A 220 -0.60 -6.55 7.18
N CYS A 221 -0.56 -5.81 6.06
CA CYS A 221 -1.71 -5.43 5.25
C CYS A 221 -1.69 -6.09 3.86
N SER A 222 -2.63 -6.99 3.59
CA SER A 222 -2.93 -7.46 2.24
C SER A 222 -3.89 -6.50 1.54
N GLN A 223 -3.51 -6.02 0.36
CA GLN A 223 -4.10 -4.87 -0.32
C GLN A 223 -3.99 -5.00 -1.85
N HIS A 224 -4.43 -3.96 -2.57
CA HIS A 224 -4.39 -3.90 -4.05
C HIS A 224 -3.23 -3.02 -4.54
N ALA A 225 -2.97 -3.02 -5.85
CA ALA A 225 -1.91 -2.21 -6.47
C ALA A 225 -2.09 -0.71 -6.17
N ALA A 226 -3.34 -0.22 -6.27
CA ALA A 226 -3.69 1.18 -6.01
C ALA A 226 -3.28 1.63 -4.60
N THR A 227 -3.42 0.78 -3.58
CA THR A 227 -2.99 1.10 -2.20
C THR A 227 -1.48 1.37 -2.13
N ILE A 228 -0.67 0.56 -2.81
CA ILE A 228 0.79 0.76 -2.85
C ILE A 228 1.15 2.02 -3.64
N VAL A 229 0.46 2.32 -4.75
CA VAL A 229 0.69 3.57 -5.49
C VAL A 229 0.31 4.78 -4.64
N ALA A 230 -0.89 4.81 -4.05
CA ALA A 230 -1.36 5.91 -3.20
C ALA A 230 -0.40 6.17 -2.02
N LEU A 231 0.08 5.11 -1.38
CA LEU A 231 1.08 5.15 -0.31
C LEU A 231 2.41 5.74 -0.79
N GLN A 232 2.98 5.20 -1.87
CA GLN A 232 4.27 5.68 -2.39
C GLN A 232 4.19 7.09 -3.01
N MET A 233 3.01 7.50 -3.47
CA MET A 233 2.73 8.87 -3.96
C MET A 233 2.53 9.86 -2.81
N ALA A 234 1.94 9.44 -1.68
CA ALA A 234 1.89 10.24 -0.46
C ALA A 234 3.28 10.46 0.15
N LEU A 235 4.13 9.43 0.12
CA LEU A 235 5.53 9.49 0.54
C LEU A 235 6.47 10.13 -0.51
N ASN A 236 6.00 10.35 -1.73
CA ASN A 236 6.77 10.83 -2.88
C ASN A 236 8.05 10.00 -3.15
N VAL A 237 7.89 8.67 -3.12
CA VAL A 237 8.91 7.64 -3.44
C VAL A 237 8.46 6.67 -4.54
N PHE A 238 7.30 6.91 -5.17
CA PHE A 238 6.78 6.06 -6.24
C PHE A 238 7.69 6.10 -7.48
N ASN A 239 8.02 4.93 -8.03
CA ASN A 239 8.93 4.79 -9.16
C ASN A 239 8.26 4.93 -10.55
N GLY A 240 6.99 5.36 -10.58
CA GLY A 240 6.19 5.52 -11.79
C GLY A 240 5.59 4.23 -12.38
N LYS A 241 5.94 3.04 -11.86
CA LYS A 241 5.59 1.74 -12.45
C LYS A 241 4.50 1.00 -11.69
N LEU A 242 3.67 0.24 -12.41
CA LEU A 242 2.61 -0.56 -11.80
C LEU A 242 3.20 -1.58 -10.79
N PRO A 243 2.75 -1.60 -9.51
CA PRO A 243 3.19 -2.61 -8.56
C PRO A 243 2.85 -4.04 -9.03
N PRO A 244 3.85 -4.92 -9.25
CA PRO A 244 3.58 -6.29 -9.68
C PRO A 244 2.87 -7.11 -8.60
N TYR A 245 2.35 -8.27 -8.98
CA TYR A 245 1.74 -9.20 -8.01
C TYR A 245 2.72 -9.58 -6.90
N SER A 246 2.21 -9.69 -5.67
CA SER A 246 3.01 -9.92 -4.46
C SER A 246 4.08 -8.85 -4.17
N ALA A 247 4.03 -7.68 -4.82
CA ALA A 247 4.90 -6.56 -4.47
C ALA A 247 4.59 -6.07 -3.04
N CYS A 248 5.63 -5.80 -2.25
CA CYS A 248 5.52 -5.45 -0.84
C CYS A 248 6.30 -4.18 -0.53
N HIS A 249 5.64 -3.20 0.07
CA HIS A 249 6.28 -2.02 0.66
C HIS A 249 6.45 -2.27 2.17
N PHE A 250 7.65 -1.99 2.67
CA PHE A 250 8.09 -2.28 4.03
C PHE A 250 8.35 -0.97 4.77
N PHE A 251 7.92 -0.88 6.03
CA PHE A 251 8.42 0.07 7.01
C PHE A 251 9.09 -0.71 8.14
N GLU A 252 10.33 -0.35 8.48
CA GLU A 252 11.08 -0.99 9.54
C GLU A 252 11.55 0.07 10.55
N LEU A 253 11.06 -0.03 11.79
CA LEU A 253 11.39 0.87 12.88
C LEU A 253 12.54 0.29 13.71
N TYR A 254 13.66 0.98 13.75
CA TYR A 254 14.83 0.61 14.54
C TYR A 254 14.99 1.56 15.74
N GLN A 255 15.49 1.02 16.85
CA GLN A 255 16.07 1.82 17.93
C GLN A 255 17.60 1.80 17.78
N GLU A 256 18.18 2.99 17.70
CA GLU A 256 19.62 3.21 17.56
C GLU A 256 20.35 3.22 18.92
N LYS A 257 21.68 3.17 18.89
CA LYS A 257 22.53 3.10 20.11
C LYS A 257 22.28 4.24 21.11
N ASN A 258 21.87 5.41 20.63
CA ASN A 258 21.57 6.60 21.43
C ASN A 258 20.12 6.65 21.95
N GLY A 259 19.37 5.56 21.82
CA GLY A 259 17.97 5.45 22.24
C GLY A 259 16.95 6.04 21.26
N GLN A 260 17.38 6.84 20.28
CA GLN A 260 16.51 7.44 19.28
C GLN A 260 15.97 6.39 18.30
N TYR A 261 14.86 6.73 17.64
CA TYR A 261 14.22 5.87 16.66
C TYR A 261 14.49 6.35 15.23
N THR A 262 14.81 5.40 14.35
CA THR A 262 14.95 5.57 12.90
C THR A 262 13.96 4.68 12.18
N ILE A 263 13.49 5.11 11.01
CA ILE A 263 12.63 4.32 10.13
C ILE A 263 13.30 4.16 8.77
N GLU A 264 13.22 2.94 8.25
CA GLU A 264 13.63 2.57 6.90
C GLU A 264 12.42 2.15 6.08
N MET A 265 12.50 2.39 4.77
CA MET A 265 11.52 1.93 3.81
C MET A 265 12.19 1.03 2.78
N HIS A 266 11.55 -0.09 2.44
CA HIS A 266 12.00 -0.95 1.34
C HIS A 266 10.82 -1.26 0.40
N TYR A 267 11.10 -1.59 -0.85
CA TYR A 267 10.11 -2.00 -1.82
C TYR A 267 10.56 -3.23 -2.60
N TRP A 268 9.89 -4.35 -2.34
CA TRP A 268 10.09 -5.59 -3.06
C TRP A 268 9.14 -5.66 -4.25
N ASN A 269 9.68 -5.76 -5.45
CA ASN A 269 8.93 -5.83 -6.70
C ASN A 269 9.44 -6.93 -7.66
N ASN A 270 10.33 -7.81 -7.19
CA ASN A 270 10.90 -8.91 -7.97
C ASN A 270 11.41 -10.00 -7.03
N SER A 271 10.77 -11.18 -7.05
CA SER A 271 11.10 -12.30 -6.15
C SER A 271 12.50 -12.92 -6.34
N LEU A 272 13.24 -12.49 -7.36
CA LEU A 272 14.63 -12.89 -7.64
C LEU A 272 15.68 -11.86 -7.15
N LYS A 273 15.27 -10.79 -6.47
CA LYS A 273 16.13 -9.72 -5.97
C LYS A 273 15.73 -9.27 -4.58
N ASP A 274 16.69 -8.72 -3.83
CA ASP A 274 16.42 -8.08 -2.55
C ASP A 274 15.51 -6.84 -2.69
N PRO A 275 14.72 -6.50 -1.66
CA PRO A 275 13.89 -5.30 -1.64
C PRO A 275 14.71 -4.01 -1.86
N LEU A 276 14.24 -3.16 -2.77
CA LEU A 276 14.91 -1.90 -3.12
C LEU A 276 14.81 -0.92 -1.94
N PRO A 277 15.92 -0.33 -1.46
CA PRO A 277 15.86 0.68 -0.40
C PRO A 277 15.19 1.96 -0.92
N LEU A 278 14.21 2.48 -0.18
CA LEU A 278 13.52 3.73 -0.47
C LEU A 278 13.91 4.79 0.56
N THR A 279 14.27 5.98 0.08
CA THR A 279 14.62 7.12 0.93
C THR A 279 13.57 8.21 0.80
N LEU A 280 13.01 8.67 1.92
CA LEU A 280 12.03 9.76 1.93
C LEU A 280 12.70 11.07 1.47
N PRO A 281 12.10 11.85 0.54
CA PRO A 281 12.68 13.12 0.09
C PRO A 281 12.97 14.08 1.25
N GLY A 282 14.20 14.59 1.31
CA GLY A 282 14.68 15.43 2.41
C GLY A 282 15.06 14.66 3.69
N CYS A 283 15.22 13.34 3.63
CA CYS A 283 15.80 12.49 4.68
C CYS A 283 17.01 11.69 4.18
N LYS A 284 17.73 11.04 5.11
CA LYS A 284 18.65 9.93 4.78
C LYS A 284 17.86 8.62 4.76
N PHE A 285 18.45 7.53 4.25
CA PHE A 285 17.83 6.20 4.24
C PHE A 285 17.40 5.77 5.66
N HIS A 286 18.31 5.88 6.63
CA HIS A 286 17.97 5.87 8.05
C HIS A 286 17.34 7.24 8.39
N CYS A 287 16.01 7.33 8.32
CA CYS A 287 15.30 8.59 8.57
C CYS A 287 14.92 8.68 10.06
N PRO A 288 15.35 9.71 10.82
CA PRO A 288 14.92 9.86 12.21
C PRO A 288 13.39 9.98 12.31
N LEU A 289 12.78 9.27 13.26
CA LEU A 289 11.32 9.10 13.33
C LEU A 289 10.58 10.45 13.40
N GLU A 290 11.03 11.38 14.23
CA GLU A 290 10.49 12.74 14.32
C GLU A 290 10.52 13.44 12.94
N ARG A 291 11.67 13.39 12.24
CA ARG A 291 11.85 13.99 10.91
C ARG A 291 10.99 13.30 9.84
N PHE A 292 10.76 11.99 9.95
CA PHE A 292 9.83 11.26 9.10
C PHE A 292 8.40 11.80 9.29
N TYR A 293 7.91 11.86 10.53
CA TYR A 293 6.60 12.44 10.87
C TYR A 293 6.47 13.90 10.42
N GLN A 294 7.48 14.75 10.64
CA GLN A 294 7.49 16.14 10.17
C GLN A 294 7.24 16.23 8.65
N ARG A 295 7.87 15.37 7.84
CA ARG A 295 7.68 15.33 6.38
C ARG A 295 6.28 14.85 6.01
N ILE A 296 5.81 13.75 6.60
CA ILE A 296 4.53 13.13 6.23
C ILE A 296 3.31 13.73 6.92
N SER A 297 3.47 14.60 7.93
CA SER A 297 2.40 15.40 8.55
C SER A 297 1.53 16.15 7.53
N SER A 298 2.15 16.56 6.42
CA SER A 298 1.51 17.26 5.31
C SER A 298 0.53 16.41 4.50
N VAL A 299 0.62 15.07 4.60
CA VAL A 299 -0.22 14.08 3.91
C VAL A 299 -1.00 13.16 4.85
N ILE A 300 -0.58 12.98 6.12
CA ILE A 300 -1.41 12.32 7.15
C ILE A 300 -2.70 13.13 7.39
N VAL A 301 -3.81 12.43 7.54
CA VAL A 301 -5.11 13.00 7.91
C VAL A 301 -5.56 12.44 9.26
N HIS A 302 -5.59 13.30 10.28
CA HIS A 302 -5.99 12.91 11.63
C HIS A 302 -7.52 12.76 11.81
N HIS A 303 -8.33 13.42 10.95
CA HIS A 303 -9.79 13.47 11.07
C HIS A 303 -10.47 13.34 9.69
N TRP A 304 -10.40 12.14 9.09
CA TRP A 304 -10.71 11.92 7.67
C TRP A 304 -12.12 12.37 7.24
N ALA A 305 -13.15 12.07 8.03
CA ALA A 305 -14.53 12.48 7.72
C ALA A 305 -14.69 14.01 7.57
N LYS A 306 -14.01 14.80 8.42
CA LYS A 306 -14.09 16.27 8.41
C LYS A 306 -13.42 16.87 7.18
N GLU A 307 -12.23 16.38 6.82
CA GLU A 307 -11.53 16.84 5.61
C GLU A 307 -12.23 16.39 4.32
N PHE A 308 -12.79 15.18 4.28
CA PHE A 308 -13.56 14.67 3.15
C PHE A 308 -14.80 15.53 2.86
N ILE A 309 -15.64 15.80 3.88
CA ILE A 309 -16.84 16.63 3.72
C ILE A 309 -16.48 18.02 3.20
N THR A 310 -15.48 18.69 3.78
CA THR A 310 -15.06 20.04 3.34
C THR A 310 -14.63 20.08 1.88
N LEU A 311 -13.87 19.08 1.42
CA LEU A 311 -13.38 19.02 0.04
C LEU A 311 -14.45 18.56 -0.97
N HIS A 312 -15.37 17.67 -0.56
CA HIS A 312 -16.50 17.26 -1.39
C HIS A 312 -17.43 18.45 -1.65
N THR A 313 -17.86 19.15 -0.60
CA THR A 313 -18.69 20.36 -0.67
C THR A 313 -18.07 21.43 -1.56
N TYR A 314 -16.77 21.72 -1.41
CA TYR A 314 -16.09 22.73 -2.25
C TYR A 314 -16.05 22.34 -3.74
N ASN A 315 -15.80 21.07 -4.06
CA ASN A 315 -15.79 20.59 -5.44
C ASN A 315 -17.19 20.59 -6.07
N VAL A 316 -18.23 20.20 -5.32
CA VAL A 316 -19.64 20.26 -5.77
C VAL A 316 -20.01 21.70 -6.11
N TYR A 317 -19.79 22.66 -5.21
CA TYR A 317 -20.06 24.08 -5.49
C TYR A 317 -19.33 24.57 -6.75
N LYS A 318 -18.07 24.18 -6.95
CA LYS A 318 -17.33 24.57 -8.15
C LYS A 318 -17.89 23.93 -9.43
N LEU A 319 -18.35 22.69 -9.37
CA LEU A 319 -18.97 22.00 -10.50
C LEU A 319 -20.31 22.66 -10.88
N THR A 320 -21.15 22.98 -9.89
CA THR A 320 -22.39 23.73 -10.08
C THR A 320 -22.14 25.11 -10.67
N LEU A 321 -21.09 25.82 -10.22
CA LEU A 321 -20.72 27.13 -10.78
C LEU A 321 -20.30 27.04 -12.25
N CYS A 322 -19.51 26.03 -12.61
CA CYS A 322 -19.11 25.76 -13.99
C CYS A 322 -20.30 25.35 -14.88
N PHE A 323 -21.25 24.57 -14.36
CA PHE A 323 -22.47 24.20 -15.07
C PHE A 323 -23.35 25.41 -15.34
N ASN A 324 -23.60 26.24 -14.33
CA ASN A 324 -24.38 27.48 -14.46
C ASN A 324 -23.71 28.51 -15.40
N PHE A 325 -22.38 28.57 -15.42
CA PHE A 325 -21.65 29.37 -16.41
C PHE A 325 -21.82 28.83 -17.83
N LEU A 326 -21.72 27.51 -18.02
CA LEU A 326 -21.89 26.91 -19.35
C LEU A 326 -23.33 27.06 -19.88
N THR A 327 -24.35 26.87 -19.03
CA THR A 327 -25.75 27.06 -19.43
C THR A 327 -26.05 28.51 -19.76
N SER A 328 -25.55 29.49 -18.98
CA SER A 328 -25.73 30.92 -19.28
C SER A 328 -25.02 31.38 -20.56
N VAL A 329 -23.85 30.82 -20.90
CA VAL A 329 -23.21 31.05 -22.20
C VAL A 329 -24.03 30.45 -23.34
N LEU A 330 -24.58 29.24 -23.16
CA LEU A 330 -25.40 28.58 -24.18
C LEU A 330 -26.75 29.29 -24.39
N THR A 331 -27.43 29.74 -23.33
CA THR A 331 -28.68 30.51 -23.48
C THR A 331 -28.42 31.87 -24.12
N LEU A 332 -27.34 32.56 -23.77
CA LEU A 332 -26.95 33.81 -24.43
C LEU A 332 -26.66 33.60 -25.93
N GLN A 333 -25.96 32.52 -26.30
CA GLN A 333 -25.75 32.15 -27.71
C GLN A 333 -27.06 31.79 -28.43
N CYS A 334 -28.03 31.17 -27.74
CA CYS A 334 -29.34 30.89 -28.32
C CYS A 334 -30.17 32.17 -28.52
N LEU A 335 -30.14 33.10 -27.56
CA LEU A 335 -30.82 34.41 -27.67
C LEU A 335 -30.24 35.26 -28.81
N ILE A 336 -28.91 35.36 -28.90
CA ILE A 336 -28.24 36.07 -30.02
C ILE A 336 -28.59 35.44 -31.38
N ARG A 337 -28.78 34.11 -31.45
CA ARG A 337 -29.25 33.42 -32.67
C ARG A 337 -30.74 33.60 -32.94
N TYR A 338 -31.56 33.76 -31.90
CA TYR A 338 -32.99 34.01 -32.02
C TYR A 338 -33.26 35.41 -32.58
N ASP A 339 -32.63 36.43 -32.00
CA ASP A 339 -32.76 37.83 -32.45
C ASP A 339 -32.16 38.10 -33.85
N SER A 340 -31.38 37.15 -34.39
CA SER A 340 -30.83 37.20 -35.75
C SER A 340 -31.52 36.28 -36.77
N MET A 341 -32.65 35.65 -36.41
CA MET A 341 -33.46 34.85 -37.34
C MET A 341 -34.62 35.66 -37.95
N PRO A 342 -34.78 35.68 -39.29
CA PRO A 342 -35.94 36.32 -39.92
C PRO A 342 -37.22 35.49 -39.67
N VAL A 343 -38.31 36.19 -39.36
CA VAL A 343 -39.56 35.68 -38.75
C VAL A 343 -40.24 34.49 -39.46
N ASN A 344 -39.99 34.28 -40.76
CA ASN A 344 -40.75 33.34 -41.59
C ASN A 344 -40.08 31.96 -41.76
N LYS A 345 -40.05 31.15 -40.70
CA LYS A 345 -40.02 29.66 -40.76
C LYS A 345 -40.18 29.00 -39.38
N PHE A 346 -41.43 28.82 -38.94
CA PHE A 346 -41.75 27.94 -37.81
C PHE A 346 -42.33 26.62 -38.31
N THR A 347 -41.66 25.51 -37.96
CA THR A 347 -42.20 24.15 -38.08
C THR A 347 -41.83 23.41 -36.80
N VAL A 348 -42.75 23.37 -35.84
CA VAL A 348 -42.49 22.82 -34.51
C VAL A 348 -42.64 21.29 -34.54
N LEU A 349 -41.54 20.58 -34.32
CA LEU A 349 -41.55 19.17 -33.92
C LEU A 349 -41.34 19.10 -32.39
N PRO A 350 -42.23 18.45 -31.63
CA PRO A 350 -42.08 18.33 -30.19
C PRO A 350 -41.02 17.26 -29.86
N ILE A 351 -39.89 17.69 -29.31
CA ILE A 351 -38.91 16.80 -28.67
C ILE A 351 -39.23 16.77 -27.17
N SER A 352 -39.70 15.63 -26.66
CA SER A 352 -39.95 15.45 -25.24
C SER A 352 -38.63 15.39 -24.46
N LEU A 353 -38.51 16.21 -23.42
CA LEU A 353 -37.30 16.32 -22.59
C LEU A 353 -37.08 15.14 -21.63
N GLU A 354 -38.00 14.16 -21.61
CA GLU A 354 -37.98 13.02 -20.67
C GLU A 354 -36.95 11.94 -21.01
N ASN A 355 -36.37 11.95 -22.22
CA ASN A 355 -35.44 10.91 -22.70
C ASN A 355 -33.95 11.27 -22.52
N ILE A 356 -33.60 12.24 -21.68
CA ILE A 356 -32.20 12.60 -21.36
C ILE A 356 -31.99 12.57 -19.84
N CYS A 357 -31.16 11.62 -19.41
CA CYS A 357 -30.70 11.39 -18.02
C CYS A 357 -31.74 10.97 -16.98
N PRO A 358 -31.89 9.65 -16.76
CA PRO A 358 -31.74 9.04 -15.44
C PRO A 358 -30.32 8.46 -15.25
N ASN A 359 -30.02 7.99 -14.02
CA ASN A 359 -28.83 7.22 -13.64
C ASN A 359 -27.47 7.95 -13.62
N PHE A 360 -27.37 9.07 -12.89
CA PHE A 360 -26.07 9.65 -12.45
C PHE A 360 -25.97 9.91 -10.93
N LEU A 361 -26.85 9.30 -10.12
CA LEU A 361 -26.96 9.53 -8.68
C LEU A 361 -26.97 8.24 -7.82
N GLY A 362 -26.71 7.07 -8.40
CA GLY A 362 -26.79 5.78 -7.69
C GLY A 362 -25.48 5.27 -7.08
N HIS A 363 -24.32 5.63 -7.63
CA HIS A 363 -23.03 4.99 -7.30
C HIS A 363 -22.13 5.84 -6.39
N PHE A 364 -22.50 6.02 -5.11
CA PHE A 364 -21.56 6.32 -4.01
C PHE A 364 -22.22 6.13 -2.62
N LEU A 365 -22.28 4.89 -2.14
CA LEU A 365 -22.50 4.52 -0.74
C LEU A 365 -21.56 3.36 -0.32
#